data_AF-A0A1F4CV21-F1
#
_entry.id   AF-A0A1F4CV21-F1
#
_cell.length_a   1.000
_cell.length_b   1.000
_cell.length_c   1.000
_cell.angle_alpha   90.00
_cell.angle_beta   90.00
_cell.angle_gamma   90.00
#
_symmetry.space_group_name_H-M   'P 1'
#
loop_
_entity.id
_entity.type
_entity.pdbx_description
1 polymer ?
#
loop_
_entity_poly.entity_id
_entity_poly.type
_entity_poly.pdbx_seq_one_letter_code
_entity_poly.pdbx_strand_id
1 'polypeptide(L)'
;MKLGMLINTAKHLDDVLGICRAALARNHQVIIFAMDEGTRLLENEAFVSLAELEDVSMSLCDHSAKMFGAKTEGMPPKIVCASQLNNAMMNHSADRVIVL
;
A
#
# COMPACT_ATOMS: atom_id res chain seq x y z
N MET A 1 -9.30 4.73 13.92
CA MET A 1 -10.00 4.17 12.74
C MET A 1 -9.03 3.32 11.95
N LYS A 2 -9.55 2.52 11.02
CA LYS A 2 -8.78 1.77 10.03
C LYS A 2 -8.94 2.45 8.67
N LEU A 3 -7.86 3.05 8.19
CA LEU A 3 -7.79 3.71 6.89
C LEU A 3 -7.28 2.73 5.84
N GLY A 4 -8.08 2.50 4.80
CA GLY A 4 -7.65 1.82 3.59
C GLY A 4 -7.03 2.81 2.62
N MET A 5 -5.85 2.48 2.08
CA MET A 5 -5.19 3.25 1.03
C MET A 5 -5.00 2.36 -0.18
N LEU A 6 -5.81 2.60 -1.22
CA LEU A 6 -5.68 1.93 -2.51
C LEU A 6 -4.78 2.77 -3.40
N ILE A 7 -3.57 2.27 -3.67
CA ILE A 7 -2.58 2.97 -4.49
C ILE A 7 -2.62 2.39 -5.89
N ASN A 8 -3.30 3.05 -6.83
CA ASN A 8 -3.46 2.58 -8.20
C ASN A 8 -2.57 3.35 -9.19
N THR A 9 -1.94 4.46 -8.78
CA THR A 9 -0.93 5.15 -9.58
C THR A 9 0.39 5.34 -8.84
N ALA A 10 1.47 5.58 -9.60
CA ALA A 10 2.79 5.92 -9.04
C ALA A 10 3.03 7.44 -8.91
N LYS A 11 1.98 8.28 -9.00
CA LYS A 11 2.12 9.74 -9.15
C LYS A 11 2.11 10.50 -7.82
N HIS A 12 1.60 9.88 -6.76
CA HIS A 12 1.23 10.56 -5.52
C HIS A 12 2.07 10.13 -4.32
N LEU A 13 3.37 9.86 -4.52
CA LEU A 13 4.23 9.34 -3.45
C LEU A 13 4.21 10.22 -2.19
N ASP A 14 4.39 11.52 -2.33
CA ASP A 14 4.42 12.44 -1.17
C ASP A 14 3.09 12.47 -0.42
N ASP A 15 1.97 12.43 -1.14
CA ASP A 15 0.63 12.36 -0.56
C ASP A 15 0.44 11.05 0.21
N VAL A 16 0.87 9.92 -0.37
CA VAL A 16 0.82 8.60 0.28
C VAL A 16 1.62 8.60 1.59
N LEU A 17 2.85 9.11 1.56
CA LEU A 17 3.71 9.19 2.75
C LEU A 17 3.10 10.10 3.81
N GLY A 18 2.62 11.28 3.40
CA GLY A 18 2.02 12.28 4.29
C GLY A 18 0.75 11.78 4.95
N ILE A 19 -0.18 11.22 4.16
CA ILE A 19 -1.46 10.68 4.65
C ILE A 19 -1.22 9.52 5.63
N CYS A 20 -0.34 8.58 5.28
CA CYS A 20 -0.02 7.44 6.14
C CYS A 20 0.49 7.93 7.51
N ARG A 21 1.51 8.80 7.51
CA ARG A 21 2.08 9.34 8.76
C ARG A 21 1.08 10.16 9.56
N ALA A 22 0.23 10.96 8.89
CA ALA A 22 -0.80 11.74 9.56
C ALA A 22 -1.89 10.85 10.20
N ALA A 23 -2.25 9.73 9.56
CA ALA A 23 -3.17 8.76 10.12
C ALA A 23 -2.57 8.11 11.38
N LEU A 24 -1.32 7.64 11.30
CA LEU A 24 -0.60 7.05 12.44
C LEU A 24 -0.47 8.04 13.62
N ALA A 25 -0.15 9.31 13.35
CA ALA A 25 -0.06 10.36 14.38
C ALA A 25 -1.39 10.59 15.15
N ARG A 26 -2.51 10.11 14.60
CA ARG A 26 -3.84 10.15 15.24
C ARG A 26 -4.25 8.80 15.83
N ASN A 27 -3.30 7.87 16.02
CA ASN A 27 -3.53 6.50 16.50
C ASN A 27 -4.55 5.77 15.60
N HIS A 28 -4.39 5.87 14.28
CA HIS A 28 -5.17 5.12 13.30
C HIS A 28 -4.32 4.00 12.70
N GLN A 29 -4.97 2.91 12.31
CA GLN A 29 -4.33 1.83 11.57
C GLN A 29 -4.44 2.10 10.07
N VAL A 30 -3.44 1.68 9.31
CA VAL A 30 -3.40 1.84 7.85
C VAL A 30 -3.26 0.49 7.16
N ILE A 31 -4.11 0.23 6.17
CA ILE A 31 -3.99 -0.91 5.26
C ILE A 31 -3.70 -0.37 3.87
N ILE A 32 -2.50 -0.60 3.37
CA ILE A 32 -2.06 -0.19 2.03
C ILE A 32 -2.20 -1.37 1.08
N PHE A 33 -2.89 -1.16 -0.03
CA PHE A 33 -2.96 -2.09 -1.14
C PHE A 33 -2.50 -1.39 -2.43
N ALA A 34 -1.38 -1.83 -3.01
CA ALA A 34 -0.87 -1.30 -4.26
C ALA A 34 -1.33 -2.17 -5.45
N MET A 35 -1.87 -1.55 -6.50
CA MET A 35 -2.20 -2.22 -7.75
C MET A 35 -1.90 -1.33 -8.95
N ASP A 36 -2.14 -1.86 -10.15
CA ASP A 36 -1.87 -1.19 -11.41
C ASP A 36 -0.46 -0.57 -11.44
N GLU A 37 -0.33 0.69 -11.89
CA GLU A 37 0.94 1.41 -11.91
C GLU A 37 1.49 1.70 -10.52
N GLY A 38 0.64 1.75 -9.49
CA GLY A 38 1.05 1.97 -8.10
C GLY A 38 2.03 0.92 -7.58
N THR A 39 2.04 -0.28 -8.15
CA THR A 39 3.03 -1.33 -7.83
C THR A 39 4.48 -0.90 -8.10
N ARG A 40 4.72 0.07 -9.00
CA ARG A 40 6.06 0.60 -9.29
C ARG A 40 6.68 1.36 -8.12
N LEU A 41 5.87 1.81 -7.16
CA LEU A 41 6.37 2.48 -5.96
C LEU A 41 7.21 1.55 -5.07
N LEU A 42 7.18 0.23 -5.28
CA LEU A 42 8.09 -0.71 -4.62
C LEU A 42 9.58 -0.43 -4.90
N GLU A 43 9.90 0.27 -5.99
CA GLU A 43 11.28 0.68 -6.28
C GLU A 43 11.72 1.91 -5.47
N ASN A 44 10.81 2.50 -4.69
CA ASN A 44 11.09 3.66 -3.85
C ASN A 44 11.22 3.26 -2.39
N GLU A 45 12.40 3.48 -1.80
CA GLU A 45 12.71 3.12 -0.42
C GLU A 45 11.78 3.80 0.60
N ALA A 46 11.34 5.04 0.35
CA ALA A 46 10.45 5.75 1.27
C ALA A 46 9.07 5.08 1.32
N PHE A 47 8.54 4.65 0.18
CA PHE A 47 7.29 3.89 0.12
C PHE A 47 7.43 2.53 0.81
N VAL A 48 8.50 1.79 0.49
CA VAL A 48 8.78 0.48 1.09
C VAL A 48 8.95 0.58 2.61
N SER A 49 9.56 1.65 3.11
CA SER A 49 9.73 1.88 4.56
C SER A 49 8.43 2.01 5.34
N LEU A 50 7.29 2.29 4.68
CA LEU A 50 5.99 2.31 5.34
C LEU A 50 5.62 0.94 5.92
N ALA A 51 6.07 -0.16 5.29
CA ALA A 51 5.82 -1.51 5.78
C ALA A 51 6.53 -1.81 7.12
N GLU A 52 7.51 -0.99 7.50
CA GLU A 52 8.22 -1.13 8.79
C GLU A 52 7.55 -0.39 9.94
N LEU A 53 6.58 0.49 9.64
CA LEU A 53 5.87 1.26 10.66
C LEU A 53 4.88 0.36 11.41
N GLU A 54 4.81 0.57 12.73
CA GLU A 54 3.76 -0.03 13.56
C GLU A 54 2.38 0.45 13.07
N ASP A 55 1.37 -0.41 13.20
CA ASP A 55 -0.01 -0.18 12.72
C ASP A 55 -0.19 0.02 11.20
N VAL A 56 0.84 -0.29 10.39
CA VAL A 56 0.74 -0.39 8.93
C VAL A 56 0.77 -1.84 8.48
N SER A 57 -0.16 -2.22 7.61
CA SER A 57 -0.10 -3.46 6.84
C SER A 57 -0.06 -3.13 5.35
N MET A 58 0.77 -3.85 4.60
CA MET A 58 1.03 -3.51 3.21
C MET A 58 1.04 -4.75 2.32
N SER A 59 0.32 -4.66 1.21
CA SER A 59 0.26 -5.72 0.20
C SER A 59 0.13 -5.12 -1.19
N LEU A 60 0.39 -5.94 -2.21
CA LEU A 60 0.27 -5.53 -3.61
C LEU A 60 -0.38 -6.60 -4.47
N CYS A 61 -0.99 -6.20 -5.57
CA CYS A 61 -1.52 -7.15 -6.54
C CYS A 61 -0.39 -7.80 -7.36
N ASP A 62 -0.15 -9.10 -7.15
CA ASP A 62 0.87 -9.87 -7.87
C ASP A 62 0.67 -9.82 -9.40
N HIS A 63 -0.58 -9.86 -9.85
CA HIS A 63 -0.91 -9.74 -11.26
C HIS A 63 -0.52 -8.38 -11.84
N SER A 64 -0.86 -7.29 -11.15
CA SER A 64 -0.48 -5.94 -11.58
C SER A 64 1.03 -5.75 -11.56
N ALA A 65 1.73 -6.21 -10.52
CA ALA A 65 3.18 -6.08 -10.43
C ALA A 65 3.90 -6.73 -11.62
N LYS A 66 3.47 -7.93 -12.03
CA LYS A 66 3.97 -8.61 -13.22
C LYS A 66 3.65 -7.84 -14.51
N MET A 67 2.43 -7.33 -14.63
CA MET A 67 1.99 -6.59 -15.81
C MET A 67 2.74 -5.27 -16.00
N PHE A 68 3.04 -4.56 -14.90
CA PHE A 68 3.68 -3.24 -14.92
C PHE A 68 5.21 -3.28 -14.71
N GLY A 69 5.78 -4.46 -14.54
CA GLY A 69 7.22 -4.70 -14.41
C GLY A 69 7.81 -4.27 -13.07
N ALA A 70 7.02 -4.28 -11.99
CA ALA A 70 7.51 -3.92 -10.66
C ALA A 70 8.49 -4.99 -10.14
N LYS A 71 9.60 -4.55 -9.56
CA LYS A 71 10.61 -5.43 -8.96
C LYS A 71 10.12 -5.98 -7.64
N THR A 72 9.66 -7.23 -7.63
CA THR A 72 9.24 -7.93 -6.42
C THR A 72 10.34 -8.80 -5.83
N GLU A 73 11.44 -9.02 -6.55
CA GLU A 73 12.62 -9.71 -6.03
C GLU A 73 13.30 -8.88 -4.92
N GLY A 74 13.60 -9.51 -3.78
CA GLY A 74 14.23 -8.83 -2.65
C GLY A 74 13.31 -7.89 -1.87
N MET A 75 12.00 -7.90 -2.17
CA MET A 75 11.00 -7.15 -1.43
C MET A 75 11.01 -7.55 0.07
N PRO A 76 10.85 -6.58 0.99
CA PRO A 76 10.79 -6.90 2.41
C PRO A 76 9.69 -7.91 2.74
N PRO A 77 9.95 -8.85 3.68
CA PRO A 77 8.99 -9.91 4.03
C PRO A 77 7.69 -9.38 4.64
N LYS A 78 7.66 -8.12 5.11
CA LYS A 78 6.47 -7.44 5.62
C LYS A 78 5.50 -6.99 4.53
N ILE A 79 5.93 -6.94 3.26
CA ILE A 79 5.07 -6.63 2.13
C ILE A 79 4.62 -7.94 1.49
N VAL A 80 3.31 -8.12 1.34
CA VAL A 80 2.75 -9.37 0.84
C VAL A 80 2.32 -9.24 -0.62
N CYS A 81 2.82 -10.14 -1.49
CA CYS A 81 2.23 -10.35 -2.81
C CYS A 81 0.86 -11.01 -2.65
N ALA A 82 -0.16 -10.35 -3.17
CA ALA A 82 -1.56 -10.61 -2.87
C ALA A 82 -2.43 -10.56 -4.14
N SER A 83 -3.72 -10.81 -3.99
CA SER A 83 -4.70 -10.79 -5.09
C SER A 83 -5.73 -9.68 -4.90
N GLN A 84 -6.61 -9.50 -5.89
CA GLN A 84 -7.75 -8.58 -5.76
C GLN A 84 -8.73 -8.98 -4.65
N LEU A 85 -8.68 -10.22 -4.14
CA LEU A 85 -9.39 -10.58 -2.91
C LEU A 85 -8.91 -9.72 -1.72
N ASN A 86 -7.61 -9.45 -1.61
CA ASN A 86 -7.06 -8.61 -0.55
C ASN A 86 -7.49 -7.14 -0.70
N ASN A 87 -7.60 -6.65 -1.93
CA ASN A 87 -8.22 -5.36 -2.19
C ASN A 87 -9.66 -5.31 -1.68
N ALA A 88 -10.47 -6.33 -2.01
CA ALA A 88 -11.85 -6.42 -1.54
C ALA A 88 -11.94 -6.51 0.00
N MET A 89 -11.06 -7.29 0.64
CA MET A 89 -10.98 -7.40 2.09
C MET A 89 -10.57 -6.07 2.76
N MET A 90 -9.63 -5.33 2.17
CA MET A 90 -9.27 -3.98 2.63
C MET A 90 -10.48 -3.04 2.56
N ASN A 91 -11.18 -3.01 1.42
CA ASN A 91 -12.38 -2.18 1.25
C ASN A 91 -13.50 -2.56 2.23
N HIS A 92 -13.68 -3.85 2.51
CA HIS A 92 -14.68 -4.34 3.45
C HIS A 92 -14.35 -3.99 4.91
N SER A 93 -13.08 -4.07 5.29
CA SER A 93 -12.65 -3.94 6.68
C SER A 93 -12.24 -2.52 7.10
N ALA A 94 -11.92 -1.65 6.15
CA ALA A 94 -11.58 -0.27 6.42
C ALA A 94 -12.83 0.57 6.76
N ASP A 95 -12.67 1.49 7.71
CA ASP A 95 -13.73 2.46 8.02
C ASP A 95 -13.90 3.46 6.86
N ARG A 96 -12.79 3.81 6.20
CA ARG A 96 -12.73 4.71 5.04
C ARG A 96 -11.62 4.24 4.10
N VAL A 97 -11.82 4.47 2.81
CA VAL A 97 -10.82 4.19 1.77
C VAL A 97 -10.51 5.45 1.00
N ILE A 98 -9.23 5.70 0.76
CA ILE A 98 -8.73 6.75 -0.13
C ILE A 98 -8.01 6.07 -1.30
N VAL A 99 -8.21 6.59 -2.50
CA VAL A 99 -7.56 6.12 -3.74
C VAL A 99 -6.58 7.19 -4.23
N LEU A 100 -5.36 6.78 -4.55
CA LEU A 100 -4.24 7.63 -4.97
C LEU A 100 -3.47 6.99 -6.14
#